data_AF-A0A8T7EW46-F1
#
_entry.id   AF-A0A8T7EW46-F1
#
_cell.length_a   1.000
_cell.length_b   1.000
_cell.length_c   1.000
_cell.angle_alpha   90.00
_cell.angle_beta   90.00
_cell.angle_gamma   90.00
#
_symmetry.space_group_name_H-M   'P 1'
#
loop_
_entity.id
_entity.type
_entity.pdbx_description
1 polymer ?
#
loop_
_entity_poly.entity_id
_entity_poly.type
_entity_poly.pdbx_seq_one_letter_code
_entity_poly.pdbx_strand_id
1 'polypeptide(L)'
;MRITRVVLFVVLLTLALPVVAQEGPAPLPGEPVVMDLGAPRGIAFDADGNLPVADAGTGGEVEVTMAGPEGEAPAHIGLSGRIVSVAPDGTVSDRIAGFPSYAMATETMGVYRAIPQGDSLWVIYSGSGAATTGAFWMDSVVEYDAATPPSRRSSTSTTSRPPTIPTVMVMTPTLPTSRGRPTARC
;
A
#
# COMPACT_ATOMS: atom_id res chain seq x y z
N MET A 1 6.90 61.92 -25.86
CA MET A 1 6.51 60.61 -26.45
C MET A 1 7.63 59.56 -26.50
N ARG A 2 8.90 59.93 -26.75
CA ARG A 2 10.05 58.99 -26.70
C ARG A 2 10.37 58.48 -25.29
N ILE A 3 10.43 59.37 -24.30
CA ILE A 3 10.80 59.01 -22.91
C ILE A 3 9.75 58.08 -22.27
N THR A 4 8.46 58.35 -22.47
CA THR A 4 7.36 57.52 -21.95
C THR A 4 7.40 56.07 -22.50
N ARG A 5 7.76 55.89 -23.78
CA ARG A 5 7.91 54.55 -24.38
C ARG A 5 9.12 53.79 -23.83
N VAL A 6 10.22 54.49 -23.55
CA VAL A 6 11.43 53.89 -22.95
C VAL A 6 11.15 53.46 -21.51
N VAL A 7 10.48 54.30 -20.72
CA VAL A 7 10.11 53.97 -19.33
C VAL A 7 9.16 52.77 -19.29
N LEU A 8 8.15 52.74 -20.17
CA LEU A 8 7.23 51.60 -20.26
C LEU A 8 7.97 50.32 -20.63
N PHE A 9 8.90 50.38 -21.58
CA PHE A 9 9.68 49.22 -22.01
C PHE A 9 10.60 48.70 -20.91
N VAL A 10 11.24 49.58 -20.14
CA VAL A 10 12.09 49.21 -18.99
C VAL A 10 11.26 48.58 -17.88
N VAL A 11 10.08 49.12 -17.57
CA VAL A 11 9.16 48.55 -16.56
C VAL A 11 8.65 47.18 -16.99
N LEU A 12 8.33 46.99 -18.27
CA LEU A 12 7.90 45.69 -18.80
C LEU A 12 9.05 44.67 -18.76
N LEU A 13 10.29 45.10 -19.02
CA LEU A 13 11.46 44.24 -18.94
C LEU A 13 11.73 43.82 -17.49
N THR A 14 11.65 44.73 -16.53
CA THR A 14 11.92 44.42 -15.11
C THR A 14 10.84 43.54 -14.47
N LEU A 15 9.58 43.64 -14.92
CA LEU A 15 8.50 42.75 -14.50
C LEU A 15 8.56 41.35 -15.14
N ALA A 16 9.24 41.19 -16.28
CA ALA A 16 9.41 39.89 -16.93
C ALA A 16 10.58 39.07 -16.37
N LEU A 17 11.60 39.71 -15.80
CA LEU A 17 12.79 39.04 -15.23
C LEU A 17 12.51 38.06 -14.06
N PRO A 18 11.58 38.30 -13.11
CA PRO A 18 11.34 37.34 -12.03
C PRO A 18 10.59 36.07 -12.49
N VAL A 19 10.02 36.04 -13.70
CA VAL A 19 9.28 34.88 -14.21
C VAL A 19 10.22 33.78 -14.74
N VAL A 20 11.44 34.13 -15.17
CA VAL A 20 12.39 33.18 -15.78
C VAL A 20 13.28 32.47 -14.74
N ALA A 21 13.20 32.86 -13.46
CA ALA A 21 14.09 32.39 -12.40
C ALA A 21 13.39 31.50 -11.34
N GLN A 22 12.21 30.97 -11.62
CA GLN A 22 11.63 29.93 -10.77
C GLN A 22 12.35 28.61 -11.10
N GLU A 23 13.56 28.44 -10.54
CA GLU A 23 14.22 27.15 -10.46
C GLU A 23 13.19 26.18 -9.86
N GLY A 24 12.85 25.12 -10.60
CA GLY A 24 11.93 24.10 -10.11
C GLY A 24 12.43 23.51 -8.79
N PRO A 25 11.61 22.68 -8.12
CA PRO A 25 12.08 21.94 -6.95
C PRO A 25 13.43 21.30 -7.29
N ALA A 26 14.42 21.46 -6.42
CA ALA A 26 15.73 20.85 -6.64
C ALA A 26 15.53 19.35 -6.91
N PRO A 27 16.27 18.76 -7.87
CA PRO A 27 16.15 17.34 -8.14
C PRO A 27 16.31 16.55 -6.84
N LEU A 28 15.44 15.56 -6.63
CA LEU A 28 15.59 14.67 -5.49
C LEU A 28 16.99 14.04 -5.55
N PRO A 29 17.72 13.97 -4.43
CA PRO A 29 19.02 13.32 -4.42
C PRO A 29 18.86 11.81 -4.70
N GLY A 30 19.63 11.30 -5.65
CA GLY A 30 19.63 9.89 -6.06
C GLY A 30 18.89 9.63 -7.37
N GLU A 31 19.25 8.54 -8.04
CA GLU A 31 18.55 8.08 -9.24
C GLU A 31 17.33 7.24 -8.84
N PRO A 32 16.17 7.42 -9.49
CA PRO A 32 15.01 6.59 -9.22
C PRO A 32 15.28 5.13 -9.62
N VAL A 33 15.05 4.21 -8.69
CA VAL A 33 15.25 2.77 -8.91
C VAL A 33 14.00 2.11 -9.50
N VAL A 34 12.81 2.58 -9.10
CA VAL A 34 11.52 2.11 -9.60
C VAL A 34 10.64 3.31 -9.94
N MET A 35 9.98 3.23 -11.10
CA MET A 35 9.09 4.26 -11.64
C MET A 35 7.72 3.63 -11.95
N ASP A 36 6.76 4.47 -12.33
CA ASP A 36 5.45 4.02 -12.83
C ASP A 36 4.65 3.14 -11.85
N LEU A 37 4.79 3.40 -10.56
CA LEU A 37 3.94 2.82 -9.52
C LEU A 37 2.60 3.57 -9.47
N GLY A 38 1.48 2.83 -9.34
CA GLY A 38 0.15 3.43 -9.34
C GLY A 38 -0.17 4.11 -8.00
N ALA A 39 -0.12 3.32 -6.93
CA ALA A 39 -0.37 3.76 -5.56
C ALA A 39 0.53 2.96 -4.61
N PRO A 40 1.85 3.27 -4.56
CA PRO A 40 2.79 2.58 -3.70
C PRO A 40 2.45 2.81 -2.22
N ARG A 41 2.49 1.74 -1.43
CA ARG A 41 2.16 1.75 0.00
C ARG A 41 3.31 1.18 0.83
N GLY A 42 3.14 -0.01 1.40
CA GLY A 42 4.12 -0.61 2.30
C GLY A 42 5.33 -1.20 1.57
N ILE A 43 6.50 -1.03 2.17
CA ILE A 43 7.76 -1.67 1.77
C ILE A 43 8.33 -2.46 2.95
N ALA A 44 9.09 -3.53 2.68
CA ALA A 44 9.80 -4.30 3.70
C ALA A 44 10.95 -5.09 3.06
N PHE A 45 12.15 -5.05 3.64
CA PHE A 45 13.28 -5.86 3.16
C PHE A 45 13.13 -7.33 3.55
N ASP A 46 13.56 -8.23 2.66
CA ASP A 46 13.76 -9.65 2.97
C ASP A 46 15.19 -9.92 3.50
N ALA A 47 15.47 -11.18 3.85
CA ALA A 47 16.76 -11.59 4.40
C ALA A 47 17.91 -11.52 3.38
N ASP A 48 17.59 -11.55 2.08
CA ASP A 48 18.56 -11.46 0.98
C ASP A 48 18.78 -10.00 0.54
N GLY A 49 18.06 -9.05 1.14
CA GLY A 49 18.17 -7.62 0.86
C GLY A 49 17.30 -7.14 -0.29
N ASN A 50 16.39 -7.95 -0.82
CA ASN A 50 15.40 -7.46 -1.77
C ASN A 50 14.35 -6.61 -1.04
N LEU A 51 13.84 -5.60 -1.72
CA LEU A 51 12.79 -4.71 -1.25
C LEU A 51 11.49 -4.94 -2.02
N PRO A 52 10.61 -5.80 -1.51
CA PRO A 52 9.20 -5.80 -1.86
C PRO A 52 8.53 -4.44 -1.64
N VAL A 53 7.82 -3.98 -2.66
CA VAL A 53 6.99 -2.77 -2.69
C VAL A 53 5.56 -3.19 -3.02
N ALA A 54 4.64 -2.95 -2.08
CA ALA A 54 3.21 -3.11 -2.33
C ALA A 54 2.71 -1.90 -3.12
N ASP A 55 2.24 -2.13 -4.35
CA ASP A 55 1.61 -1.13 -5.21
C ASP A 55 0.12 -1.46 -5.31
N ALA A 56 -0.73 -0.63 -4.73
CA ALA A 56 -2.18 -0.82 -4.77
C ALA A 56 -2.75 -0.65 -6.18
N GLY A 57 -1.96 -0.15 -7.13
CA GLY A 57 -2.34 -0.03 -8.54
C GLY A 57 -3.11 1.24 -8.85
N THR A 58 -3.86 1.19 -9.95
CA THR A 58 -4.59 2.34 -10.52
C THR A 58 -6.08 2.04 -10.71
N GLY A 59 -6.59 0.96 -10.13
CA GLY A 59 -7.93 0.45 -10.38
C GLY A 59 -7.97 -0.44 -11.63
N GLY A 60 -8.96 -0.23 -12.49
CA GLY A 60 -9.05 -0.89 -13.79
C GLY A 60 -10.16 -0.30 -14.63
N GLU A 61 -10.52 -1.00 -15.70
CA GLU A 61 -11.47 -0.50 -16.70
C GLU A 61 -12.93 -0.49 -16.20
N VAL A 62 -13.22 -1.11 -15.04
CA VAL A 62 -14.57 -1.13 -14.48
C VAL A 62 -14.79 0.14 -13.68
N GLU A 63 -15.55 1.08 -14.24
CA GLU A 63 -16.02 2.26 -13.54
C GLU A 63 -17.34 1.99 -12.83
N VAL A 64 -17.44 2.38 -11.55
CA VAL A 64 -18.66 2.33 -10.75
C VAL A 64 -18.84 3.62 -9.97
N THR A 65 -20.08 3.95 -9.64
CA THR A 65 -20.38 5.05 -8.71
C THR A 65 -20.44 4.52 -7.29
N MET A 66 -19.63 5.09 -6.39
CA MET A 66 -19.57 4.73 -4.97
C MET A 66 -19.78 5.96 -4.10
N ALA A 67 -20.20 5.75 -2.84
CA ALA A 67 -20.24 6.83 -1.86
C ALA A 67 -18.80 7.28 -1.53
N GLY A 68 -18.52 8.55 -1.76
CA GLY A 68 -17.28 9.23 -1.38
C GLY A 68 -17.50 10.29 -0.30
N PRO A 69 -16.43 10.96 0.16
CA PRO A 69 -16.51 11.95 1.23
C PRO A 69 -17.42 13.15 0.90
N GLU A 70 -17.56 13.48 -0.39
CA GLU A 70 -18.32 14.63 -0.88
C GLU A 70 -19.65 14.23 -1.57
N GLY A 71 -20.06 12.96 -1.45
CA GLY A 71 -21.21 12.39 -2.15
C GLY A 71 -20.80 11.27 -3.11
N GLU A 72 -21.70 10.90 -4.00
CA GLU A 72 -21.43 9.88 -5.02
C GLU A 72 -20.28 10.32 -5.94
N ALA A 73 -19.29 9.45 -6.12
CA ALA A 73 -18.11 9.70 -6.93
C ALA A 73 -17.76 8.45 -7.76
N PRO A 74 -17.12 8.61 -8.94
CA PRO A 74 -16.63 7.47 -9.71
C PRO A 74 -15.48 6.78 -8.96
N ALA A 75 -15.41 5.46 -9.13
CA ALA A 75 -14.31 4.61 -8.70
C ALA A 75 -13.97 3.61 -9.81
N HIS A 76 -12.68 3.34 -9.98
CA HIS A 76 -12.17 2.37 -10.94
C HIS A 76 -11.75 1.10 -10.22
N ILE A 77 -12.26 -0.04 -10.68
CA ILE A 77 -12.04 -1.35 -10.07
C ILE A 77 -11.35 -2.27 -11.08
N GLY A 78 -10.32 -2.98 -10.63
CA GLY A 78 -9.60 -3.91 -11.46
C GLY A 78 -8.62 -4.78 -10.71
N LEU A 79 -7.71 -5.41 -11.46
CA LEU A 79 -6.65 -6.28 -10.94
C LEU A 79 -5.26 -5.67 -11.23
N SER A 80 -5.10 -4.36 -11.05
CA SER A 80 -3.83 -3.66 -11.30
C SER A 80 -2.87 -3.64 -10.11
N GLY A 81 -3.31 -4.09 -8.93
CA GLY A 81 -2.44 -4.16 -7.77
C GLY A 81 -1.35 -5.21 -7.94
N ARG A 82 -0.16 -4.94 -7.40
CA ARG A 82 1.03 -5.81 -7.54
C ARG A 82 1.99 -5.65 -6.37
N ILE A 83 2.86 -6.63 -6.20
CA ILE A 83 4.05 -6.58 -5.37
C ILE A 83 5.23 -6.53 -6.33
N VAL A 84 5.90 -5.38 -6.38
CA VAL A 84 7.16 -5.20 -7.10
C VAL A 84 8.31 -5.59 -6.18
N SER A 85 9.39 -6.18 -6.69
CA SER A 85 10.59 -6.49 -5.93
C SER A 85 11.78 -5.77 -6.55
N VAL A 86 12.52 -5.06 -5.70
CA VAL A 86 13.78 -4.39 -6.07
C VAL A 86 14.94 -5.16 -5.44
N ALA A 87 15.83 -5.73 -6.23
CA ALA A 87 17.00 -6.44 -5.74
C ALA A 87 18.10 -5.47 -5.27
N PRO A 88 19.09 -5.92 -4.46
CA PRO A 88 20.19 -5.08 -3.99
C PRO A 88 21.03 -4.42 -5.10
N ASP A 89 21.05 -5.01 -6.30
CA ASP A 89 21.74 -4.47 -7.47
C ASP A 89 20.89 -3.45 -8.26
N GLY A 90 19.67 -3.16 -7.80
CA GLY A 90 18.73 -2.23 -8.45
C GLY A 90 17.81 -2.89 -9.47
N THR A 91 17.93 -4.20 -9.73
CA THR A 91 17.04 -4.92 -10.65
C THR A 91 15.60 -4.91 -10.13
N VAL A 92 14.65 -4.51 -10.96
CA VAL A 92 13.22 -4.45 -10.62
C VAL A 92 12.46 -5.58 -11.32
N SER A 93 11.54 -6.23 -10.60
CA SER A 93 10.67 -7.29 -11.14
C SER A 93 9.27 -7.25 -10.53
N ASP A 94 8.25 -7.63 -11.31
CA ASP A 94 6.92 -7.91 -10.78
C ASP A 94 6.94 -9.27 -10.08
N ARG A 95 6.95 -9.27 -8.75
CA ARG A 95 7.01 -10.52 -7.97
C ARG A 95 5.65 -11.22 -7.93
N ILE A 96 4.58 -10.46 -7.71
CA ILE A 96 3.20 -10.96 -7.76
C ILE A 96 2.32 -9.87 -8.35
N ALA A 97 1.52 -10.18 -9.37
CA ALA A 97 0.59 -9.25 -10.00
C ALA A 97 -0.86 -9.75 -9.87
N GLY A 98 -1.82 -8.89 -10.23
CA GLY A 98 -3.23 -9.27 -10.28
C GLY A 98 -3.97 -9.14 -8.95
N PHE A 99 -3.47 -8.31 -8.02
CA PHE A 99 -4.23 -7.99 -6.81
C PHE A 99 -5.39 -7.07 -7.15
N PRO A 100 -6.55 -7.22 -6.46
CA PRO A 100 -7.64 -6.30 -6.65
C PRO A 100 -7.24 -4.88 -6.24
N SER A 101 -7.68 -3.90 -7.03
CA SER A 101 -7.37 -2.49 -6.91
C SER A 101 -8.67 -1.69 -7.02
N TYR A 102 -8.89 -0.77 -6.08
CA TYR A 102 -10.06 0.10 -6.00
C TYR A 102 -9.59 1.55 -5.95
N ALA A 103 -9.44 2.20 -7.11
CA ALA A 103 -9.07 3.60 -7.20
C ALA A 103 -10.31 4.47 -7.00
N MET A 104 -10.41 5.09 -5.82
CA MET A 104 -11.49 6.01 -5.46
C MET A 104 -11.01 7.45 -5.59
N ALA A 105 -11.93 8.40 -5.46
CA ALA A 105 -11.64 9.84 -5.60
C ALA A 105 -10.51 10.36 -4.69
N THR A 106 -10.33 9.78 -3.50
CA THR A 106 -9.33 10.25 -2.52
C THR A 106 -8.23 9.25 -2.20
N GLU A 107 -8.41 7.97 -2.50
CA GLU A 107 -7.42 6.92 -2.20
C GLU A 107 -7.61 5.72 -3.13
N THR A 108 -6.51 5.01 -3.43
CA THR A 108 -6.56 3.67 -4.00
C THR A 108 -6.42 2.61 -2.92
N MET A 109 -7.45 1.79 -2.74
CA MET A 109 -7.43 0.61 -1.86
C MET A 109 -6.96 -0.62 -2.66
N GLY A 110 -6.47 -1.66 -1.97
CA GLY A 110 -5.74 -2.74 -2.62
C GLY A 110 -4.77 -3.45 -1.69
N VAL A 111 -3.72 -4.01 -2.27
CA VAL A 111 -2.56 -4.47 -1.50
C VAL A 111 -1.97 -3.30 -0.70
N TYR A 112 -1.75 -3.51 0.59
CA TYR A 112 -1.27 -2.48 1.51
C TYR A 112 0.19 -2.69 1.87
N ARG A 113 0.58 -3.93 2.16
CA ARG A 113 1.97 -4.28 2.51
C ARG A 113 2.24 -5.75 2.19
N ALA A 114 3.46 -6.05 1.75
CA ALA A 114 4.01 -7.40 1.70
C ALA A 114 5.14 -7.50 2.73
N ILE A 115 5.07 -8.48 3.63
CA ILE A 115 6.05 -8.71 4.69
C ILE A 115 6.74 -10.06 4.42
N PRO A 116 8.04 -10.07 4.10
CA PRO A 116 8.81 -11.30 3.97
C PRO A 116 8.78 -12.16 5.22
N GLN A 117 8.55 -13.46 5.03
CA GLN A 117 8.57 -14.47 6.10
C GLN A 117 9.10 -15.80 5.56
N GLY A 118 10.44 -15.96 5.59
CA GLY A 118 11.10 -17.10 4.96
C GLY A 118 10.79 -17.15 3.46
N ASP A 119 10.29 -18.28 2.99
CA ASP A 119 9.89 -18.48 1.59
C ASP A 119 8.48 -17.95 1.26
N SER A 120 7.78 -17.36 2.25
CA SER A 120 6.44 -16.79 2.08
C SER A 120 6.44 -15.26 2.19
N LEU A 121 5.33 -14.64 1.82
CA LEU A 121 4.97 -13.25 2.08
C LEU A 121 3.67 -13.20 2.87
N TRP A 122 3.64 -12.47 3.99
CA TRP A 122 2.38 -12.01 4.56
C TRP A 122 1.93 -10.75 3.84
N VAL A 123 0.83 -10.86 3.12
CA VAL A 123 0.24 -9.77 2.35
C VAL A 123 -0.95 -9.22 3.12
N ILE A 124 -0.86 -7.94 3.47
CA ILE A 124 -1.94 -7.18 4.08
C ILE A 124 -2.72 -6.52 2.97
N TYR A 125 -4.03 -6.72 2.97
CA TYR A 125 -4.96 -6.11 2.05
C TYR A 125 -5.88 -5.15 2.78
N SER A 126 -6.15 -3.99 2.20
CA SER A 126 -7.17 -3.05 2.68
C SER A 126 -8.32 -3.03 1.67
N GLY A 127 -9.52 -3.46 2.07
CA GLY A 127 -10.69 -3.55 1.20
C GLY A 127 -11.69 -2.43 1.44
N SER A 128 -12.47 -2.06 0.41
CA SER A 128 -13.63 -1.19 0.61
C SER A 128 -14.75 -2.01 1.25
N GLY A 129 -15.34 -1.49 2.32
CA GLY A 129 -16.29 -2.22 3.16
C GLY A 129 -17.55 -2.76 2.44
N ALA A 130 -18.29 -3.57 3.20
CA ALA A 130 -19.45 -4.42 2.88
C ALA A 130 -19.17 -5.60 1.93
N ALA A 131 -19.30 -6.80 2.51
CA ALA A 131 -19.08 -8.14 1.96
C ALA A 131 -20.00 -8.55 0.78
N THR A 132 -20.61 -7.60 0.08
CA THR A 132 -21.64 -7.86 -0.95
C THR A 132 -21.06 -8.17 -2.33
N THR A 133 -19.77 -7.89 -2.57
CA THR A 133 -19.14 -8.09 -3.88
C THR A 133 -18.55 -9.50 -4.07
N GLY A 134 -18.59 -10.37 -3.05
CA GLY A 134 -17.96 -11.69 -3.13
C GLY A 134 -16.43 -11.63 -3.29
N ALA A 135 -15.82 -10.45 -3.09
CA ALA A 135 -14.38 -10.28 -3.14
C ALA A 135 -13.76 -10.94 -1.90
N PHE A 136 -12.97 -12.00 -2.12
CA PHE A 136 -12.26 -12.75 -1.08
C PHE A 136 -11.18 -11.93 -0.34
N TRP A 137 -10.95 -10.69 -0.77
CA TRP A 137 -9.88 -9.80 -0.34
C TRP A 137 -10.51 -8.55 0.27
N MET A 138 -11.05 -8.71 1.48
CA MET A 138 -11.43 -7.62 2.37
C MET A 138 -10.20 -7.21 3.20
N ASP A 139 -10.40 -6.42 4.25
CA ASP A 139 -9.36 -6.22 5.27
C ASP A 139 -8.88 -7.58 5.79
N SER A 140 -7.69 -7.98 5.35
CA SER A 140 -7.21 -9.33 5.51
C SER A 140 -5.69 -9.37 5.52
N VAL A 141 -5.18 -10.43 6.16
CA VAL A 141 -3.79 -10.82 6.07
C VAL A 141 -3.77 -12.21 5.47
N VAL A 142 -3.05 -12.37 4.37
CA VAL A 142 -2.95 -13.64 3.64
C VAL A 142 -1.49 -13.99 3.45
N GLU A 143 -1.16 -15.24 3.73
CA GLU A 143 0.17 -15.77 3.44
C GLU A 143 0.22 -16.28 1.99
N TYR A 144 1.18 -15.78 1.22
CA TYR A 144 1.48 -16.23 -0.12
C TYR A 144 2.82 -16.95 -0.12
N ASP A 145 2.85 -18.17 -0.64
CA ASP A 145 4.10 -18.87 -0.95
C ASP A 145 4.78 -18.17 -2.14
N ALA A 146 6.01 -17.69 -1.98
CA ALA A 146 6.72 -16.98 -3.04
C ALA A 146 7.10 -17.92 -4.21
N ALA A 147 7.05 -19.24 -4.02
CA ALA A 147 7.38 -20.24 -5.03
C ALA A 147 6.16 -20.72 -5.85
N THR A 148 4.93 -20.41 -5.44
CA THR A 148 3.72 -21.00 -6.04
C THR A 148 2.69 -19.93 -6.49
N PRO A 149 2.15 -20.00 -7.72
CA PRO A 149 1.08 -19.11 -8.17
C PRO A 149 -0.18 -19.20 -7.27
N PRO A 150 -1.01 -18.13 -7.24
CA PRO A 150 -1.99 -17.82 -6.18
C PRO A 150 -3.15 -18.83 -5.99
N SER A 151 -3.19 -19.94 -6.71
CA SER A 151 -4.27 -20.94 -6.60
C SER A 151 -4.11 -21.93 -5.45
N ARG A 152 -2.99 -21.91 -4.72
CA ARG A 152 -2.75 -22.78 -3.56
C ARG A 152 -2.69 -21.99 -2.25
N ARG A 153 -3.80 -22.03 -1.50
CA ARG A 153 -3.91 -21.78 -0.05
C ARG A 153 -4.08 -20.31 0.34
N SER A 154 -5.32 -19.82 0.32
CA SER A 154 -5.75 -18.70 1.15
C SER A 154 -6.15 -19.22 2.54
N SER A 155 -5.41 -18.87 3.58
CA SER A 155 -5.86 -18.99 4.98
C SER A 155 -6.40 -17.64 5.43
N THR A 156 -7.66 -17.35 5.13
CA THR A 156 -8.32 -16.15 5.63
C THR A 156 -8.66 -16.34 7.12
N SER A 157 -8.02 -15.59 8.01
CA SER A 157 -8.42 -15.54 9.43
C SER A 157 -9.58 -14.55 9.62
N THR A 158 -10.76 -14.88 9.09
CA THR A 158 -11.98 -14.14 9.44
C THR A 158 -12.47 -14.63 10.79
N THR A 159 -12.24 -13.83 11.84
CA THR A 159 -12.86 -14.02 13.15
C THR A 159 -14.38 -13.83 13.04
N SER A 160 -15.10 -14.89 12.67
CA SER A 160 -16.53 -15.00 12.89
C SER A 160 -16.91 -16.48 12.98
N ARG A 161 -17.17 -17.01 14.18
CA ARG A 161 -17.92 -18.26 14.43
C ARG A 161 -18.19 -18.42 15.95
N PRO A 162 -19.16 -19.23 16.43
CA PRO A 162 -19.86 -20.35 15.73
C PRO A 162 -21.38 -20.52 16.04
N PRO A 163 -22.04 -21.61 15.56
CA PRO A 163 -22.12 -22.77 16.45
C PRO A 163 -21.65 -24.10 15.83
N THR A 164 -21.22 -24.98 16.73
CA THR A 164 -20.76 -26.37 16.61
C THR A 164 -19.26 -26.61 16.35
N ILE A 165 -18.68 -27.35 17.32
CA ILE A 165 -17.29 -27.56 17.73
C ILE A 165 -16.63 -28.69 16.91
N PRO A 166 -15.35 -28.56 16.52
CA PRO A 166 -14.31 -29.31 17.22
C PRO A 166 -13.16 -28.43 17.70
N THR A 167 -12.64 -28.80 18.87
CA THR A 167 -11.60 -28.20 19.71
C THR A 167 -10.51 -27.40 18.97
N VAL A 168 -10.41 -26.10 19.29
CA VAL A 168 -9.24 -25.26 19.00
C VAL A 168 -8.39 -25.21 20.27
N MET A 169 -7.11 -25.55 20.13
CA MET A 169 -6.09 -25.35 21.15
C MET A 169 -5.83 -23.85 21.32
N VAL A 170 -6.27 -23.30 22.45
CA VAL A 170 -6.01 -21.91 22.83
C VAL A 170 -4.63 -21.86 23.49
N MET A 171 -3.63 -21.30 22.82
CA MET A 171 -2.43 -20.80 23.51
C MET A 171 -2.76 -19.45 24.14
N THR A 172 -3.19 -19.46 25.40
CA THR A 172 -3.20 -18.26 26.24
C THR A 172 -1.76 -17.92 26.67
N PRO A 173 -1.30 -16.67 26.52
CA PRO A 173 -0.04 -16.24 27.12
C PRO A 173 -0.23 -16.10 28.63
N THR A 174 0.41 -16.96 29.43
CA THR A 174 0.48 -16.77 30.88
C THR A 174 1.51 -15.69 31.20
N LEU A 175 1.05 -14.48 31.55
CA LEU A 175 1.89 -13.50 32.25
C LEU A 175 2.19 -14.01 33.68
N PRO A 176 3.45 -14.01 34.14
CA PRO A 176 3.76 -14.36 35.52
C PRO A 176 3.40 -13.18 36.44
N THR A 177 2.34 -13.34 37.24
CA THR A 177 2.04 -12.40 38.33
C THR A 177 2.82 -12.79 39.58
N SER A 178 3.56 -11.82 40.11
CA SER A 178 4.37 -11.95 41.32
C SER A 178 3.52 -12.04 42.60
N ARG A 179 4.06 -12.79 43.57
CA ARG A 179 3.97 -12.68 45.05
C ARG A 179 3.07 -13.67 45.80
N GLY A 180 3.69 -14.38 46.75
CA GLY A 180 3.03 -15.02 47.88
C GLY A 180 3.99 -15.85 48.74
N ARG A 181 4.59 -15.25 49.77
CA ARG A 181 5.35 -15.91 50.86
C ARG A 181 4.55 -17.09 51.47
N PRO A 182 5.20 -18.19 51.89
CA PRO A 182 4.69 -19.02 52.97
C PRO A 182 5.32 -18.63 54.30
N THR A 183 4.49 -18.24 55.28
CA THR A 183 4.86 -18.14 56.68
C THR A 183 4.66 -19.49 57.40
N ALA A 184 5.76 -19.98 57.97
CA ALA A 184 5.92 -20.67 59.27
C ALA A 184 5.15 -21.97 59.57
N ARG A 185 5.89 -23.01 60.01
CA ARG A 185 6.05 -23.33 61.44
C ARG A 185 7.01 -24.51 61.70
N CYS A 186 7.69 -24.37 62.84
CA CYS A 186 8.53 -25.29 63.63
C CYS A 186 9.89 -25.67 63.05
#